data_AF-A0A151K1G0-F1
#
_entry.id   AF-A0A151K1G0-F1
#
_cell.length_a   1.000
_cell.length_b   1.000
_cell.length_c   1.000
_cell.angle_alpha   90.00
_cell.angle_beta   90.00
_cell.angle_gamma   90.00
#
_symmetry.space_group_name_H-M   'P 1'
#
loop_
_entity.id
_entity.type
_entity.pdbx_description
1 polymer ?
#
loop_
_entity_poly.entity_id
_entity_poly.type
_entity_poly.pdbx_seq_one_letter_code
_entity_poly.pdbx_strand_id
1 'polypeptide(L)'
;MFLIPICSLPLLLFSGFFLKLNEMPTYLQPISFLSFFRFAYEGIMQAIYLDRPKLPCSEAYCHLRSSNKILSLMGMPTMPFYLTLIILGSWILCLHVIIYATLLWKIHYAKK
;
A
#
# COMPACT_ATOMS: atom_id res chain seq x y z
N MET A 1 13.01 -16.89 -11.92
CA MET A 1 12.30 -15.76 -12.55
C MET A 1 10.81 -15.73 -12.19
N PHE A 2 10.11 -16.87 -12.07
CA PHE A 2 8.67 -16.94 -11.75
C PHE A 2 8.27 -16.65 -10.28
N LEU A 3 9.19 -16.72 -9.32
CA LEU A 3 8.90 -16.49 -7.91
C LEU A 3 8.38 -15.06 -7.62
N ILE A 4 8.95 -14.07 -8.29
CA ILE A 4 8.61 -12.65 -8.08
C ILE A 4 7.13 -12.40 -8.42
N PRO A 5 6.62 -12.73 -9.62
CA PRO A 5 5.21 -12.52 -9.95
C PRO A 5 4.27 -13.34 -9.06
N ILE A 6 4.65 -14.56 -8.69
CA ILE A 6 3.85 -15.42 -7.79
C ILE A 6 3.72 -14.79 -6.40
N CYS A 7 4.76 -14.13 -5.88
CA CYS A 7 4.70 -13.44 -4.60
C CYS A 7 4.03 -12.06 -4.69
N SER A 8 4.23 -11.32 -5.79
CA SER A 8 3.68 -9.96 -5.92
C SER A 8 2.18 -9.96 -6.20
N LEU A 9 1.64 -10.95 -6.92
CA LEU A 9 0.20 -11.04 -7.20
C LEU A 9 -0.67 -11.04 -5.93
N PRO A 10 -0.46 -11.96 -4.96
CA PRO A 10 -1.26 -11.99 -3.74
C PRO A 10 -1.05 -10.72 -2.91
N LEU A 11 0.18 -10.18 -2.85
CA LEU A 11 0.46 -8.93 -2.14
C LEU A 11 -0.29 -7.73 -2.74
N LEU A 12 -0.48 -7.70 -4.06
CA LEU A 12 -1.26 -6.68 -4.76
C LEU A 12 -2.77 -6.89 -4.57
N LEU A 13 -3.26 -8.12 -4.70
CA LEU A 13 -4.67 -8.46 -4.47
C LEU A 13 -5.13 -8.05 -3.07
N PHE A 14 -4.26 -8.25 -2.08
CA PHE A 14 -4.55 -7.97 -0.69
C PHE A 14 -4.11 -6.57 -0.20
N SER A 15 -3.75 -5.66 -1.11
CA SER A 15 -3.30 -4.29 -0.82
C SER A 15 -4.42 -3.30 -0.45
N GLY A 16 -5.69 -3.68 -0.55
CA GLY A 16 -6.81 -2.75 -0.40
C GLY A 16 -7.34 -2.19 -1.73
N PHE A 17 -6.66 -2.45 -2.85
CA PHE A 17 -7.09 -2.01 -4.19
C PHE A 17 -8.24 -2.88 -4.76
N PHE A 18 -8.08 -4.21 -4.78
CA PHE A 18 -9.10 -5.14 -5.31
C PHE A 18 -10.10 -5.61 -4.26
N LEU A 19 -9.65 -5.78 -3.02
CA LEU A 19 -10.46 -6.25 -1.90
C LEU A 19 -10.44 -5.18 -0.81
N LYS A 20 -11.62 -4.80 -0.30
CA LYS A 20 -11.70 -3.86 0.82
C LYS A 20 -11.11 -4.50 2.07
N LEU A 21 -10.29 -3.74 2.79
CA LEU A 21 -9.60 -4.17 4.01
C LEU A 21 -10.56 -4.67 5.11
N ASN A 22 -11.79 -4.15 5.14
CA ASN A 22 -12.79 -4.51 6.14
C ASN A 22 -13.53 -5.82 5.84
N GLU A 23 -13.54 -6.26 4.57
CA GLU A 23 -14.18 -7.50 4.13
C GLU A 23 -13.18 -8.67 4.14
N MET A 24 -11.92 -8.40 4.45
CA MET A 24 -10.89 -9.42 4.55
C MET A 24 -11.04 -10.24 5.82
N PRO A 25 -10.93 -11.57 5.72
CA PRO A 25 -10.94 -12.41 6.90
C PRO A 25 -9.70 -12.16 7.75
N THR A 26 -9.87 -12.18 9.07
CA THR A 26 -8.86 -11.80 10.07
C THR A 26 -7.54 -12.57 9.94
N TYR A 27 -7.57 -13.79 9.40
CA TYR A 27 -6.38 -14.60 9.19
C TYR A 27 -5.47 -14.10 8.04
N LEU A 28 -6.00 -13.33 7.07
CA LEU A 28 -5.22 -12.75 5.96
C LEU A 28 -4.73 -11.33 6.25
N GLN A 29 -5.27 -10.66 7.27
CA GLN A 29 -4.85 -9.32 7.67
C GLN A 29 -3.33 -9.16 7.89
N PRO A 30 -2.60 -10.09 8.55
CA PRO A 30 -1.16 -9.92 8.75
C PRO A 30 -0.35 -9.86 7.43
N ILE A 31 -0.80 -10.57 6.38
CA ILE A 31 -0.17 -10.51 5.05
C ILE A 31 -0.35 -9.12 4.45
N SER A 32 -1.51 -8.51 4.61
CA SER A 32 -1.76 -7.14 4.17
C SER A 32 -0.92 -6.10 4.93
N PHE A 33 -0.60 -6.33 6.20
CA PHE A 33 0.29 -5.46 6.97
C PHE A 33 1.76 -5.59 6.57
N LEU A 34 2.19 -6.77 6.11
CA LEU A 34 3.54 -6.98 5.60
C LEU A 34 3.71 -6.43 4.17
N SER A 35 2.61 -6.22 3.45
CA SER A 35 2.64 -5.77 2.06
C SER A 35 2.87 -4.25 1.95
N PHE A 36 4.01 -3.85 1.41
CA PHE A 36 4.28 -2.44 1.08
C PHE A 36 3.26 -1.85 0.10
N PHE A 37 2.63 -2.68 -0.74
CA PHE A 37 1.59 -2.25 -1.68
C PHE A 37 0.39 -1.63 -0.97
N ARG A 38 0.06 -2.09 0.24
CA ARG A 38 -1.03 -1.53 1.05
C ARG A 38 -0.77 -0.07 1.38
N PHE A 39 0.38 0.21 2.00
CA PHE A 39 0.76 1.56 2.38
C PHE A 39 0.97 2.46 1.15
N ALA A 40 1.49 1.91 0.05
CA ALA A 40 1.58 2.64 -1.21
C ALA A 40 0.20 3.05 -1.74
N TYR A 41 -0.77 2.14 -1.75
CA TYR A 41 -2.13 2.43 -2.22
C TYR A 41 -2.85 3.45 -1.33
N GLU A 42 -2.74 3.30 0.00
CA GLU A 42 -3.27 4.27 0.97
C GLU A 42 -2.65 5.66 0.74
N GLY A 43 -1.32 5.73 0.55
CA GLY A 43 -0.61 6.98 0.28
C GLY A 43 -0.98 7.64 -1.04
N ILE A 44 -1.16 6.87 -2.12
CA ILE A 44 -1.58 7.40 -3.44
C ILE A 44 -3.00 7.95 -3.36
N MET A 45 -3.94 7.23 -2.73
CA MET A 45 -5.32 7.70 -2.57
C MET A 45 -5.38 8.98 -1.73
N GLN A 46 -4.61 9.05 -0.64
CA GLN A 46 -4.47 10.28 0.11
C GLN A 46 -3.86 11.40 -0.74
N ALA A 47 -2.79 11.15 -1.50
CA ALA A 47 -2.19 12.19 -2.35
C ALA A 47 -3.16 12.74 -3.43
N ILE A 48 -4.09 11.92 -3.94
CA ILE A 48 -5.06 12.33 -4.98
C ILE A 48 -6.27 13.06 -4.39
N TYR A 49 -6.76 12.57 -3.24
CA TYR A 49 -8.07 12.93 -2.68
C TYR A 49 -8.01 13.72 -1.37
N LEU A 50 -6.87 13.78 -0.67
CA LEU A 50 -6.72 14.62 0.54
C LEU A 50 -6.75 16.11 0.13
N ASP A 51 -7.49 16.92 0.90
CA ASP A 51 -7.59 18.38 0.71
C ASP A 51 -8.04 18.89 -0.67
N ARG A 52 -8.71 18.03 -1.47
CA ARG A 52 -9.26 18.43 -2.77
C ARG A 52 -10.62 19.13 -2.60
N PRO A 53 -10.90 20.23 -3.35
CA PRO A 53 -12.23 20.81 -3.40
C PRO A 53 -13.26 19.81 -3.97
N LYS A 54 -14.55 20.06 -3.65
CA LYS A 54 -15.67 19.21 -4.08
C LYS A 54 -15.62 19.01 -5.60
N LEU A 55 -15.70 17.74 -6.02
CA LEU A 55 -15.64 17.41 -7.45
C LEU A 55 -16.89 17.96 -8.16
N PRO A 56 -16.77 18.42 -9.43
CA PRO A 56 -17.91 18.82 -10.23
C PRO A 56 -18.78 17.59 -10.53
N CYS A 57 -20.07 17.66 -10.22
CA CYS A 57 -21.04 16.61 -10.56
C CYS A 57 -22.08 17.18 -11.52
N SER A 58 -22.49 16.38 -12.51
CA SER A 58 -23.50 16.76 -13.50
C SER A 58 -24.94 16.69 -12.99
N GLU A 59 -25.19 15.97 -11.88
CA GLU A 59 -26.52 15.75 -11.31
C GLU A 59 -26.69 16.46 -9.97
N ALA A 60 -27.96 16.77 -9.61
CA ALA A 60 -28.31 17.46 -8.38
C ALA A 60 -27.97 16.65 -7.11
N TYR A 61 -28.00 15.32 -7.19
CA TYR A 61 -27.59 14.42 -6.11
C TYR A 61 -26.32 13.66 -6.52
N CYS A 62 -25.24 13.79 -5.74
CA CYS A 62 -23.96 13.15 -6.04
C CYS A 62 -23.30 12.66 -4.75
N HIS A 63 -23.38 11.35 -4.50
CA HIS A 63 -22.83 10.72 -3.30
C HIS A 63 -21.30 10.84 -3.20
N LEU A 64 -20.59 10.88 -4.34
CA LEU A 64 -19.13 11.00 -4.42
C LEU A 64 -18.63 12.46 -4.55
N ARG A 65 -19.47 13.45 -4.25
CA ARG A 65 -19.09 14.87 -4.32
C ARG A 65 -17.97 15.25 -3.34
N SER A 66 -17.92 14.58 -2.19
CA SER A 66 -16.93 14.82 -1.15
C SER A 66 -15.78 13.82 -1.28
N SER A 67 -14.57 14.34 -1.50
CA SER A 67 -13.33 13.57 -1.60
C SER A 67 -13.08 12.68 -0.37
N ASN A 68 -13.37 13.19 0.83
CA ASN A 68 -13.28 12.42 2.07
C ASN A 68 -14.27 11.24 2.12
N LYS A 69 -15.44 11.37 1.46
CA LYS A 69 -16.41 10.28 1.38
C LYS A 69 -15.91 9.16 0.49
N ILE A 70 -15.20 9.49 -0.61
CA ILE A 70 -14.53 8.51 -1.47
C ILE A 70 -13.52 7.70 -0.66
N LEU A 71 -12.68 8.38 0.13
CA LEU A 71 -11.68 7.73 0.98
C LEU A 71 -12.33 6.80 2.02
N SER A 72 -13.44 7.22 2.63
CA SER A 72 -14.21 6.39 3.56
C SER A 72 -14.86 5.17 2.89
N LEU A 73 -15.32 5.32 1.65
CA LEU A 73 -15.98 4.24 0.90
C LEU A 73 -14.99 3.13 0.50
N MET A 74 -13.73 3.51 0.27
CA MET A 74 -12.63 2.58 0.02
C MET A 74 -12.16 1.85 1.28
N GLY A 75 -12.67 2.20 2.46
CA GLY A 75 -12.35 1.53 3.72
C GLY A 75 -10.91 1.78 4.18
N MET A 76 -10.32 2.91 3.80
CA MET A 76 -9.00 3.29 4.26
C MET A 76 -9.08 3.89 5.66
N PRO A 77 -8.33 3.38 6.64
CA PRO A 77 -8.19 4.09 7.91
C PRO A 77 -7.56 5.45 7.64
N THR A 78 -8.06 6.49 8.28
CA THR A 78 -7.50 7.84 8.25
C THR A 78 -6.17 7.86 9.03
N MET A 79 -5.14 7.22 8.48
CA MET A 79 -3.77 7.40 8.93
C MET A 79 -3.26 8.72 8.35
N PRO A 80 -2.55 9.56 9.13
CA PRO A 80 -1.99 10.79 8.60
C PRO A 80 -0.94 10.48 7.52
N PHE A 81 -0.95 11.27 6.46
CA PHE A 81 -0.11 11.08 5.27
C PHE A 81 1.39 10.92 5.59
N TYR A 82 1.90 11.66 6.58
CA TYR A 82 3.30 11.58 6.96
C TYR A 82 3.70 10.21 7.54
N LEU A 83 2.81 9.52 8.27
CA LEU A 83 3.10 8.19 8.80
C LEU A 83 3.23 7.18 7.67
N THR A 84 2.36 7.25 6.67
CA THR A 84 2.43 6.39 5.49
C THR A 84 3.76 6.56 4.76
N LEU A 85 4.26 7.79 4.62
CA LEU A 85 5.57 8.07 4.03
C LEU A 85 6.73 7.50 4.87
N ILE A 86 6.69 7.63 6.19
CA ILE A 86 7.72 7.08 7.08
C ILE A 86 7.78 5.56 6.97
N ILE A 87 6.62 4.89 6.95
CA ILE A 87 6.54 3.42 6.83
C ILE A 87 7.11 2.96 5.48
N LEU A 88 6.70 3.61 4.38
CA LEU A 88 7.23 3.31 3.04
C LEU A 88 8.74 3.54 2.96
N GLY A 89 9.22 4.66 3.51
CA GLY A 89 10.66 4.98 3.56
C GLY A 89 11.45 3.93 4.35
N SER A 90 10.95 3.54 5.53
CA SER A 90 11.54 2.46 6.32
C SER A 90 11.59 1.14 5.54
N TRP A 91 10.54 0.80 4.80
CA TRP A 91 10.49 -0.43 4.02
C TRP A 91 11.54 -0.45 2.90
N ILE A 92 11.70 0.67 2.20
CA ILE A 92 12.72 0.83 1.15
C ILE A 92 14.12 0.63 1.74
N LEU A 93 14.42 1.26 2.88
CA LEU A 93 15.71 1.10 3.56
C LEU A 93 15.96 -0.35 3.98
N CYS A 94 14.96 -1.01 4.57
CA CYS A 94 15.06 -2.43 4.93
C CYS A 94 15.37 -3.30 3.71
N LEU A 95 14.70 -3.09 2.57
CA LEU A 95 14.96 -3.84 1.34
C LEU A 95 16.39 -3.59 0.83
N HIS A 96 16.87 -2.34 0.87
CA HIS A 96 18.25 -2.02 0.47
C HIS A 96 19.27 -2.73 1.36
N VAL A 97 19.06 -2.74 2.67
CA VAL A 97 19.92 -3.45 3.63
C VAL A 97 19.92 -4.94 3.34
N ILE A 98 18.76 -5.55 3.07
CA ILE A 98 18.66 -6.99 2.73
C ILE A 98 19.41 -7.29 1.42
N ILE A 99 19.24 -6.46 0.38
CA ILE A 99 19.94 -6.64 -0.90
C ILE A 99 21.45 -6.52 -0.69
N TYR A 100 21.90 -5.52 0.08
CA TYR A 100 23.30 -5.33 0.38
C TYR A 100 23.88 -6.51 1.19
N ALA A 101 23.16 -6.97 2.22
CA ALA A 101 23.57 -8.10 3.05
C ALA A 101 23.64 -9.41 2.25
N THR A 102 22.66 -9.69 1.39
CA THR A 102 22.66 -10.88 0.52
C THR A 102 23.79 -10.83 -0.51
N LEU A 103 24.10 -9.65 -1.05
CA LEU A 103 25.23 -9.44 -1.95
C LEU A 103 26.57 -9.67 -1.24
N LEU A 104 26.75 -9.10 -0.04
CA LEU A 104 27.95 -9.34 0.78
C LEU A 104 28.09 -10.81 1.18
N TRP A 105 27.00 -11.47 1.57
CA TRP A 105 27.00 -12.90 1.90
C TRP A 105 27.47 -13.72 0.71
N LYS A 106 26.94 -13.43 -0.49
CA LYS A 106 27.35 -14.11 -1.73
C LYS A 106 28.84 -13.90 -2.05
N ILE A 107 29.34 -12.67 -1.89
CA ILE A 107 30.76 -12.35 -2.12
C ILE A 107 31.64 -13.11 -1.12
N HIS A 108 31.25 -13.15 0.15
CA HIS A 108 31.98 -13.89 1.19
C HIS A 108 32.00 -15.40 0.90
N TYR A 109 30.87 -15.97 0.48
CA TYR A 109 30.77 -17.39 0.15
C TYR A 109 31.54 -17.77 -1.12
N ALA A 110 31.61 -16.88 -2.11
CA ALA A 110 32.37 -17.10 -3.34
C ALA A 110 33.89 -16.96 -3.18
N LYS A 111 34.35 -16.28 -2.12
CA LYS A 111 35.77 -16.11 -1.79
C LYS A 111 36.34 -17.28 -0.97
N LYS A 112 35.47 -18.17 -0.46
CA LYS A 112 35.82 -19.35 0.30
C LYS A 112 35.81 -20.59 -0.60
#